data_AF-A0A162NJI8-F1
#
_entry.id   AF-A0A162NJI8-F1
#
_cell.length_a   1.000
_cell.length_b   1.000
_cell.length_c   1.000
_cell.angle_alpha   90.00
_cell.angle_beta   90.00
_cell.angle_gamma   90.00
#
_symmetry.space_group_name_H-M   'P 1'
#
loop_
_entity.id
_entity.type
_entity.pdbx_description
1 polymer ?
#
loop_
_entity_poly.entity_id
_entity_poly.type
_entity_poly.pdbx_seq_one_letter_code
_entity_poly.pdbx_strand_id
1 'polypeptide(L)'
;LSPAAMPVPPTAEEWESHRQLIAELYTRRTLKAIRAHLKEVHGFNATERMYKGRLKSWGIEKNKRHNRKPLQERESSSDAVLQPGLSVTNPSNGSSNTPHAQRSPSFPFALTPPGASPYPNDAALDTRSTTYFGTPASFPPTPATTFGYRSPTAYDPEDTSIDPDVLCTEIVNFSISILSRLVSGRPAHKGLEDWTPTDDHIGIYRTLQEELKHESHIRGCLVNNPSAAATASLGEHVKDLLKSFHPAMPIGILSTINQSLDPSAIQELANCLAASSIVILPRNDEFIHLAHRLHRLLAITTFKNFQQFVERICESLETKVLKVLGKRSLVMIYLMFLLNAKKAKGKHKTDNRILSMALERRSHVQHLYKHDHKLIVQFSLFIIGYRTLAAPEGQFDKEVLDMAEDCYNRAEQYLNDQEGATGSKYADIRDAKSHYGKTCSLLAECRYAQGKEYEEYREELHRSSRRLLLISIACHVDCPMGTMAQFDRQKRKLEQWCNDANDTLRLQQLRDIQGLIKGNKQRPKDGPLIPRLQDLRLIEKNNQ
;
A
#
# COMPACT_ATOMS: atom_id res chain seq x y z
N LEU A 1 25.91 -42.49 -32.06
CA LEU A 1 25.10 -41.26 -32.00
C LEU A 1 25.80 -40.30 -31.05
N SER A 2 26.48 -39.28 -31.60
CA SER A 2 27.17 -38.25 -30.82
C SER A 2 26.15 -37.41 -30.02
N PRO A 3 26.46 -37.01 -28.77
CA PRO A 3 25.54 -36.21 -27.96
C PRO A 3 25.40 -34.82 -28.59
N ALA A 4 24.15 -34.37 -28.77
CA ALA A 4 23.82 -33.05 -29.28
C ALA A 4 24.45 -31.98 -28.38
N ALA A 5 25.40 -31.21 -28.93
CA ALA A 5 26.09 -30.14 -28.24
C ALA A 5 25.06 -29.05 -27.85
N MET A 6 24.89 -28.86 -26.54
CA MET A 6 24.13 -27.74 -25.98
C MET A 6 24.85 -26.42 -26.34
N PRO A 7 24.15 -25.39 -26.85
CA PRO A 7 24.79 -24.14 -27.23
C PRO A 7 25.37 -23.44 -25.99
N VAL A 8 26.68 -23.24 -25.99
CA VAL A 8 27.41 -22.54 -24.92
C VAL A 8 26.89 -21.10 -24.82
N PRO A 9 26.52 -20.61 -23.62
CA PRO A 9 26.06 -19.24 -23.44
C PRO A 9 27.22 -18.26 -23.67
N PRO A 10 26.98 -17.09 -24.30
CA PRO A 10 28.06 -16.16 -24.61
C PRO A 10 28.74 -15.58 -23.38
N THR A 11 30.07 -15.50 -23.42
CA THR A 11 30.91 -15.03 -22.31
C THR A 11 30.82 -13.50 -22.15
N ALA A 12 31.23 -12.99 -20.97
CA ALA A 12 31.16 -11.55 -20.70
C ALA A 12 32.00 -10.70 -21.69
N GLU A 13 33.11 -11.23 -22.19
CA GLU A 13 33.99 -10.60 -23.17
C GLU A 13 33.33 -10.50 -24.57
N GLU A 14 32.59 -11.54 -24.96
CA GLU A 14 31.79 -11.54 -26.19
C GLU A 14 30.63 -10.54 -26.13
N TRP A 15 30.03 -10.35 -24.94
CA TRP A 15 29.01 -9.31 -24.74
C TRP A 15 29.55 -7.90 -24.90
N GLU A 16 30.76 -7.63 -24.39
CA GLU A 16 31.35 -6.28 -24.44
C GLU A 16 31.83 -5.95 -25.86
N SER A 17 32.42 -6.90 -26.58
CA SER A 17 32.83 -6.72 -27.98
C SER A 17 31.65 -6.38 -28.91
N HIS A 18 30.46 -6.94 -28.66
CA HIS A 18 29.25 -6.67 -29.46
C HIS A 18 28.39 -5.53 -28.89
N ARG A 19 28.77 -4.92 -27.76
CA ARG A 19 27.94 -3.94 -27.04
C ARG A 19 27.53 -2.75 -27.90
N GLN A 20 28.46 -2.15 -28.64
CA GLN A 20 28.19 -0.97 -29.47
C GLN A 20 27.22 -1.30 -30.60
N LEU A 21 27.41 -2.44 -31.27
CA LEU A 21 26.53 -2.93 -32.34
C LEU A 21 25.13 -3.25 -31.81
N ILE A 22 25.02 -3.93 -30.65
CA ILE A 22 23.74 -4.23 -30.01
C ILE A 22 23.01 -2.94 -29.63
N ALA A 23 23.74 -1.94 -29.09
CA ALA A 23 23.18 -0.65 -28.71
C ALA A 23 22.61 0.10 -29.93
N GLU A 24 23.37 0.18 -31.02
CA GLU A 24 22.93 0.84 -32.26
C GLU A 24 21.70 0.14 -32.85
N LEU A 25 21.75 -1.19 -33.01
CA LEU A 25 20.64 -1.95 -33.56
C LEU A 25 19.39 -1.88 -32.68
N TYR A 26 19.53 -1.80 -31.34
CA TYR A 26 18.40 -1.68 -30.42
C TYR A 26 17.64 -0.36 -30.53
N THR A 27 18.28 0.70 -31.02
CA THR A 27 17.58 1.96 -31.29
C THR A 27 16.67 1.89 -32.52
N ARG A 28 17.00 1.05 -33.51
CA ARG A 28 16.30 1.01 -34.82
C ARG A 28 15.49 -0.26 -35.08
N ARG A 29 15.77 -1.36 -34.39
CA ARG A 29 15.16 -2.68 -34.62
C ARG A 29 14.54 -3.27 -33.36
N THR A 30 13.71 -4.30 -33.52
CA THR A 30 13.15 -5.05 -32.39
C THR A 30 14.16 -6.07 -31.86
N LEU A 31 14.03 -6.44 -30.58
CA LEU A 31 14.92 -7.41 -29.93
C LEU A 31 14.98 -8.77 -30.65
N LYS A 32 13.85 -9.18 -31.25
CA LYS A 32 13.75 -10.39 -32.08
C LYS A 32 14.62 -10.29 -33.35
N ALA A 33 14.64 -9.13 -34.00
CA ALA A 33 15.45 -8.88 -35.19
C ALA A 33 16.95 -8.76 -34.87
N ILE A 34 17.30 -8.17 -33.72
CA ILE A 34 18.69 -8.06 -33.24
C ILE A 34 19.25 -9.46 -32.96
N ARG A 35 18.49 -10.31 -32.27
CA ARG A 35 18.88 -11.69 -31.98
C ARG A 35 19.07 -12.52 -33.25
N ALA A 36 18.19 -12.36 -34.24
CA ALA A 36 18.35 -13.03 -35.54
C ALA A 36 19.63 -12.57 -36.24
N HIS A 37 19.86 -11.26 -36.29
CA HIS A 37 21.03 -10.67 -36.94
C HIS A 37 22.36 -11.07 -36.27
N LEU A 38 22.45 -11.01 -34.94
CA LEU A 38 23.66 -11.41 -34.21
C LEU A 38 23.92 -12.92 -34.26
N LYS A 39 22.87 -13.74 -34.35
CA LYS A 39 23.01 -15.18 -34.55
C LYS A 39 23.52 -15.51 -35.95
N GLU A 40 22.99 -14.85 -36.97
CA GLU A 40 23.28 -15.13 -38.38
C GLU A 40 24.63 -14.58 -38.82
N VAL A 41 24.97 -13.37 -38.41
CA VAL A 41 26.19 -12.67 -38.86
C VAL A 41 27.39 -12.94 -37.95
N HIS A 42 27.16 -13.11 -36.64
CA HIS A 42 28.24 -13.23 -35.64
C HIS A 42 28.23 -14.55 -34.88
N GLY A 43 27.35 -15.51 -35.24
CA GLY A 43 27.22 -16.79 -34.53
C GLY A 43 26.77 -16.66 -33.06
N PHE A 44 26.32 -15.47 -32.65
CA PHE A 44 26.13 -15.11 -31.25
C PHE A 44 24.78 -15.64 -30.72
N ASN A 45 24.84 -16.72 -29.93
CA ASN A 45 23.67 -17.44 -29.46
C ASN A 45 23.24 -17.03 -28.04
N ALA A 46 22.52 -15.92 -27.90
CA ALA A 46 21.94 -15.50 -26.62
C ALA A 46 20.40 -15.62 -26.58
N THR A 47 19.85 -15.83 -25.39
CA THR A 47 18.39 -15.80 -25.16
C THR A 47 17.86 -14.37 -25.02
N GLU A 48 16.58 -14.16 -25.31
CA GLU A 48 15.96 -12.84 -25.20
C GLU A 48 16.05 -12.26 -23.77
N ARG A 49 15.98 -13.12 -22.76
CA ARG A 49 16.15 -12.75 -21.35
C ARG A 49 17.54 -12.19 -21.06
N MET A 50 18.59 -12.76 -21.66
CA MET A 50 19.97 -12.27 -21.50
C MET A 50 20.15 -10.89 -22.14
N TYR A 51 19.61 -10.67 -23.34
CA TYR A 51 19.64 -9.35 -23.97
C TYR A 51 18.92 -8.29 -23.12
N LYS A 52 17.72 -8.59 -22.60
CA LYS A 52 16.98 -7.67 -21.71
C LYS A 52 17.78 -7.34 -20.45
N GLY A 53 18.43 -8.35 -19.86
CA GLY A 53 19.32 -8.16 -18.71
C GLY A 53 20.52 -7.26 -19.04
N ARG A 54 21.18 -7.48 -20.18
CA ARG A 54 22.36 -6.71 -20.61
C ARG A 54 22.02 -5.27 -20.99
N LEU A 55 20.93 -5.06 -21.74
CA LEU A 55 20.45 -3.72 -22.08
C LEU A 55 20.09 -2.90 -20.82
N LYS A 56 19.49 -3.55 -19.82
CA LYS A 56 19.22 -2.94 -18.50
C LYS A 56 20.51 -2.60 -17.76
N SER A 57 21.50 -3.50 -17.74
CA SER A 57 22.81 -3.22 -17.10
C SER A 57 23.60 -2.13 -17.82
N TRP A 58 23.43 -1.99 -19.14
CA TRP A 58 24.09 -0.96 -19.93
C TRP A 58 23.33 0.38 -19.96
N GLY A 59 22.14 0.46 -19.34
CA GLY A 59 21.32 1.68 -19.31
C GLY A 59 20.75 2.12 -20.66
N ILE A 60 20.61 1.16 -21.60
CA ILE A 60 20.12 1.39 -22.97
C ILE A 60 18.61 1.13 -23.01
N GLU A 61 17.83 2.20 -23.14
CA GLU A 61 16.36 2.16 -23.28
C GLU A 61 15.96 2.74 -24.63
N LYS A 62 14.88 2.19 -25.22
CA LYS A 62 14.47 2.47 -26.61
C LYS A 62 14.00 3.92 -26.86
N ASN A 63 13.90 4.77 -25.84
CA ASN A 63 13.32 6.11 -25.93
C ASN A 63 14.11 7.22 -25.18
N LYS A 64 15.44 7.21 -25.22
CA LYS A 64 16.21 8.42 -24.86
C LYS A 64 16.34 9.32 -26.10
N ARG A 65 15.47 10.34 -26.20
CA ARG A 65 15.66 11.43 -27.16
C ARG A 65 16.97 12.15 -26.83
N HIS A 66 17.85 12.25 -27.82
CA HIS A 66 19.10 13.01 -27.75
C HIS A 66 18.82 14.44 -27.30
N ASN A 67 19.22 14.77 -26.08
CA ASN A 67 19.35 16.15 -25.62
C ASN A 67 20.62 16.71 -26.27
N ARG A 68 20.48 17.41 -27.41
CA ARG A 68 21.59 18.15 -28.02
C ARG A 68 21.87 19.36 -27.15
N LYS A 69 23.05 19.38 -26.50
CA LYS A 69 23.63 20.57 -25.88
C LYS A 69 23.72 21.71 -26.92
N PRO A 70 23.38 22.97 -26.58
CA PRO A 70 23.87 24.12 -27.32
C PRO A 70 25.23 24.56 -26.74
N LEU A 71 26.21 24.69 -27.63
CA LEU A 71 27.47 25.40 -27.40
C LEU A 71 27.20 26.92 -27.54
N GLN A 72 27.96 27.73 -26.79
CA GLN A 72 27.97 29.19 -26.82
C GLN A 72 28.21 29.80 -28.22
N GLU A 73 27.59 30.95 -28.49
CA GLU A 73 28.25 32.14 -29.08
C GLU A 73 27.37 33.40 -28.93
N ARG A 74 27.98 34.55 -29.22
CA ARG A 74 27.84 35.89 -28.65
C ARG A 74 26.73 36.80 -29.22
N GLU A 75 26.37 37.76 -28.35
CA GLU A 75 26.10 39.21 -28.57
C GLU A 75 24.94 39.72 -29.46
N SER A 76 24.25 40.70 -28.86
CA SER A 76 23.78 42.00 -29.41
C SER A 76 22.27 42.24 -29.63
N SER A 77 21.77 43.20 -28.82
CA SER A 77 20.88 44.34 -29.15
C SER A 77 19.39 44.19 -29.55
N SER A 78 18.57 44.79 -28.68
CA SER A 78 17.52 45.82 -28.90
C SER A 78 16.15 45.54 -29.54
N ASP A 79 15.16 46.04 -28.80
CA ASP A 79 13.94 46.79 -29.18
C ASP A 79 12.69 46.13 -29.79
N ALA A 80 11.66 46.05 -28.92
CA ALA A 80 10.38 46.78 -28.96
C ALA A 80 9.27 46.47 -30.01
N VAL A 81 8.04 46.63 -29.48
CA VAL A 81 6.80 47.15 -30.11
C VAL A 81 5.62 46.17 -30.29
N LEU A 82 4.67 46.33 -29.36
CA LEU A 82 3.21 46.58 -29.44
C LEU A 82 2.25 45.73 -30.33
N GLN A 83 1.11 45.44 -29.69
CA GLN A 83 -0.21 44.94 -30.16
C GLN A 83 -0.89 45.89 -31.19
N PRO A 84 -2.23 45.86 -31.53
CA PRO A 84 -3.37 45.05 -31.04
C PRO A 84 -4.51 44.70 -32.04
N GLY A 85 -5.50 43.95 -31.51
CA GLY A 85 -6.94 44.13 -31.78
C GLY A 85 -7.54 43.46 -33.01
N LEU A 86 -8.83 43.14 -33.11
CA LEU A 86 -9.97 42.94 -32.20
C LEU A 86 -11.18 42.69 -33.15
N SER A 87 -12.18 41.96 -32.67
CA SER A 87 -13.63 42.21 -32.92
C SER A 87 -14.44 41.37 -33.94
N VAL A 88 -15.39 40.62 -33.34
CA VAL A 88 -16.86 40.74 -33.51
C VAL A 88 -17.52 40.03 -34.71
N THR A 89 -18.32 38.99 -34.44
CA THR A 89 -19.80 38.99 -34.52
C THR A 89 -20.44 37.62 -34.27
N ASN A 90 -21.57 37.67 -33.57
CA ASN A 90 -22.59 36.67 -33.24
C ASN A 90 -23.57 36.49 -34.45
N PRO A 91 -24.71 35.74 -34.39
CA PRO A 91 -25.14 34.62 -33.52
C PRO A 91 -26.05 33.54 -34.22
N SER A 92 -26.55 32.61 -33.41
CA SER A 92 -27.95 32.11 -33.36
C SER A 92 -28.49 30.95 -34.22
N ASN A 93 -29.17 30.07 -33.46
CA ASN A 93 -30.43 29.34 -33.69
C ASN A 93 -30.45 27.93 -34.33
N GLY A 94 -31.03 26.99 -33.54
CA GLY A 94 -32.26 26.31 -34.01
C GLY A 94 -32.26 24.78 -34.06
N SER A 95 -32.64 24.15 -32.94
CA SER A 95 -33.54 22.98 -32.78
C SER A 95 -33.53 21.76 -33.72
N SER A 96 -33.22 20.61 -33.10
CA SER A 96 -33.98 19.32 -33.08
C SER A 96 -34.45 18.64 -34.37
N ASN A 97 -34.06 17.36 -34.56
CA ASN A 97 -34.96 16.20 -34.50
C ASN A 97 -34.22 14.85 -34.68
N THR A 98 -34.64 13.85 -33.89
CA THR A 98 -34.52 12.38 -34.11
C THR A 98 -35.81 11.89 -34.83
N PRO A 99 -36.08 10.59 -35.19
CA PRO A 99 -35.55 9.31 -34.67
C PRO A 99 -35.51 8.08 -35.65
N HIS A 100 -35.24 6.90 -35.05
CA HIS A 100 -35.51 5.49 -35.47
C HIS A 100 -34.65 4.86 -36.59
N ALA A 101 -34.41 3.55 -36.67
CA ALA A 101 -34.39 2.34 -35.81
C ALA A 101 -34.11 1.16 -36.77
N GLN A 102 -33.36 0.11 -36.39
CA GLN A 102 -33.68 -1.30 -36.73
C GLN A 102 -32.72 -2.34 -36.13
N ARG A 103 -33.29 -3.54 -35.95
CA ARG A 103 -32.91 -4.71 -35.14
C ARG A 103 -32.20 -5.81 -35.97
N SER A 104 -31.14 -6.41 -35.38
CA SER A 104 -30.85 -7.88 -35.16
C SER A 104 -30.77 -8.86 -36.36
N PRO A 105 -30.29 -10.14 -36.23
CA PRO A 105 -29.52 -10.85 -35.18
C PRO A 105 -28.38 -11.84 -35.64
N SER A 106 -27.67 -12.42 -34.64
CA SER A 106 -27.19 -13.83 -34.46
C SER A 106 -25.95 -14.44 -35.17
N PHE A 107 -24.87 -14.63 -34.36
CA PHE A 107 -24.08 -15.85 -33.95
C PHE A 107 -23.73 -17.01 -34.95
N PRO A 108 -22.88 -17.99 -34.56
CA PRO A 108 -21.47 -17.99 -34.11
C PRO A 108 -20.63 -19.11 -34.80
N PHE A 109 -19.31 -19.22 -34.52
CA PHE A 109 -18.61 -20.47 -34.11
C PHE A 109 -17.08 -20.28 -34.13
N ALA A 110 -16.43 -20.84 -33.10
CA ALA A 110 -15.01 -21.13 -33.04
C ALA A 110 -14.79 -22.62 -33.35
N LEU A 111 -13.61 -22.99 -33.86
CA LEU A 111 -12.77 -24.13 -33.39
C LEU A 111 -11.48 -24.21 -34.24
N THR A 112 -10.44 -24.70 -33.59
CA THR A 112 -8.99 -24.66 -33.89
C THR A 112 -8.49 -25.82 -34.82
N PRO A 113 -7.19 -26.22 -34.82
CA PRO A 113 -6.15 -26.12 -35.86
C PRO A 113 -5.81 -27.50 -36.53
N PRO A 114 -4.78 -27.67 -37.39
CA PRO A 114 -3.43 -28.05 -36.91
C PRO A 114 -2.25 -27.62 -37.82
N GLY A 115 -1.01 -27.74 -37.32
CA GLY A 115 0.22 -27.44 -38.06
C GLY A 115 0.96 -28.67 -38.61
N ALA A 116 1.91 -28.44 -39.52
CA ALA A 116 3.24 -29.07 -39.61
C ALA A 116 4.00 -28.56 -40.86
N SER A 117 5.28 -28.24 -40.65
CA SER A 117 6.41 -28.05 -41.58
C SER A 117 6.52 -29.18 -42.66
N PRO A 118 7.32 -29.11 -43.77
CA PRO A 118 8.62 -28.42 -43.88
C PRO A 118 9.06 -27.77 -45.23
N TYR A 119 9.99 -26.82 -45.10
CA TYR A 119 10.97 -26.18 -46.02
C TYR A 119 11.62 -27.03 -47.15
N PRO A 120 12.51 -26.49 -48.04
CA PRO A 120 12.87 -25.08 -48.42
C PRO A 120 13.20 -24.86 -49.95
N ASN A 121 13.76 -23.67 -50.27
CA ASN A 121 14.57 -23.24 -51.43
C ASN A 121 13.78 -22.65 -52.62
N ASP A 122 14.23 -21.63 -53.36
CA ASP A 122 15.34 -20.67 -53.28
C ASP A 122 15.11 -19.62 -54.40
N ALA A 123 15.90 -18.54 -54.34
CA ALA A 123 16.25 -17.64 -55.45
C ALA A 123 15.24 -16.55 -55.87
N ALA A 124 15.63 -15.36 -56.33
CA ALA A 124 16.84 -14.55 -56.28
C ALA A 124 16.48 -13.23 -57.00
N LEU A 125 17.21 -12.15 -56.69
CA LEU A 125 17.55 -11.01 -57.58
C LEU A 125 16.38 -10.12 -58.06
N ASP A 126 16.29 -8.92 -57.49
CA ASP A 126 16.86 -7.66 -58.03
C ASP A 126 15.97 -7.02 -59.10
N THR A 127 15.51 -5.78 -58.86
CA THR A 127 15.97 -4.60 -59.62
C THR A 127 15.15 -3.33 -59.31
N ARG A 128 15.92 -2.26 -59.01
CA ARG A 128 15.82 -0.87 -59.51
C ARG A 128 14.45 -0.15 -59.56
N SER A 129 14.36 0.97 -58.84
CA SER A 129 14.36 2.34 -59.40
C SER A 129 12.96 2.84 -59.78
N THR A 130 12.56 4.12 -59.77
CA THR A 130 13.09 5.42 -59.36
C THR A 130 11.91 6.41 -59.52
N THR A 131 11.84 7.40 -58.62
CA THR A 131 11.43 8.81 -58.86
C THR A 131 10.02 9.23 -59.33
N TYR A 132 9.46 10.14 -58.51
CA TYR A 132 8.74 11.41 -58.81
C TYR A 132 7.33 11.37 -59.43
N PHE A 133 6.36 11.98 -58.73
CA PHE A 133 5.76 13.33 -58.94
C PHE A 133 4.58 13.46 -57.93
N GLY A 134 4.51 14.47 -57.07
CA GLY A 134 3.85 15.75 -57.34
C GLY A 134 2.75 16.03 -56.28
N THR A 135 2.98 17.00 -55.39
CA THR A 135 1.95 17.75 -54.62
C THR A 135 1.53 18.95 -55.50
N PRO A 136 0.42 19.72 -55.25
CA PRO A 136 -0.46 19.73 -54.06
C PRO A 136 -1.98 19.93 -54.34
N ALA A 137 -2.84 19.74 -53.33
CA ALA A 137 -3.94 20.66 -52.97
C ALA A 137 -4.82 20.16 -51.81
N SER A 138 -5.08 21.09 -50.87
CA SER A 138 -6.34 21.30 -50.15
C SER A 138 -6.86 20.24 -49.18
N PHE A 139 -6.50 20.40 -47.90
CA PHE A 139 -7.28 19.89 -46.77
C PHE A 139 -8.30 20.96 -46.32
N PRO A 140 -9.57 20.61 -46.07
CA PRO A 140 -10.54 21.53 -45.47
C PRO A 140 -10.24 21.77 -43.98
N PRO A 141 -10.52 22.96 -43.43
CA PRO A 141 -10.22 23.31 -42.04
C PRO A 141 -11.26 22.68 -41.09
N THR A 142 -10.77 21.95 -40.09
CA THR A 142 -11.54 21.55 -38.90
C THR A 142 -11.89 22.77 -38.04
N PRO A 143 -13.12 22.89 -37.48
CA PRO A 143 -13.49 24.01 -36.63
C PRO A 143 -12.80 23.95 -35.26
N ALA A 144 -12.50 25.14 -34.73
CA ALA A 144 -11.83 25.36 -33.47
C ALA A 144 -12.76 25.06 -32.27
N THR A 145 -12.42 24.04 -31.49
CA THR A 145 -12.75 24.00 -30.06
C THR A 145 -11.45 24.14 -29.27
N THR A 146 -11.17 25.39 -28.93
CA THR A 146 -10.19 25.78 -27.92
C THR A 146 -10.74 25.40 -26.55
N PHE A 147 -10.53 24.16 -26.14
CA PHE A 147 -10.33 23.83 -24.73
C PHE A 147 -8.89 23.35 -24.64
N GLY A 148 -8.08 24.10 -23.88
CA GLY A 148 -6.65 23.89 -23.80
C GLY A 148 -6.29 22.45 -23.50
N TYR A 149 -5.76 21.77 -24.51
CA TYR A 149 -4.96 20.56 -24.32
C TYR A 149 -3.66 20.98 -23.64
N ARG A 150 -3.69 21.17 -22.31
CA ARG A 150 -2.49 21.19 -21.49
C ARG A 150 -2.05 19.74 -21.32
N SER A 151 -0.87 19.41 -21.83
CA SER A 151 -0.24 18.10 -21.59
C SER A 151 -0.14 17.83 -20.07
N PRO A 152 -0.49 16.64 -19.56
CA PRO A 152 -0.58 16.37 -18.11
C PRO A 152 0.73 16.33 -17.31
N THR A 153 1.87 16.82 -17.83
CA THR A 153 3.19 16.43 -17.30
C THR A 153 4.02 17.58 -16.73
N ALA A 154 3.41 18.71 -16.39
CA ALA A 154 4.09 19.78 -15.64
C ALA A 154 3.21 20.20 -14.46
N TYR A 155 3.64 19.81 -13.25
CA TYR A 155 3.08 20.29 -12.00
C TYR A 155 3.26 21.82 -11.93
N ASP A 156 2.14 22.53 -12.02
CA ASP A 156 2.07 23.99 -11.91
C ASP A 156 1.40 24.34 -10.58
N PRO A 157 2.15 24.83 -9.57
CA PRO A 157 1.61 25.13 -8.24
C PRO A 157 0.46 26.15 -8.25
N GLU A 158 0.39 26.98 -9.30
CA GLU A 158 -0.53 28.11 -9.45
C GLU A 158 -1.97 27.67 -9.80
N ASP A 159 -2.19 26.43 -10.29
CA ASP A 159 -3.51 25.95 -10.75
C ASP A 159 -4.31 25.24 -9.64
N THR A 160 -4.15 25.70 -8.40
CA THR A 160 -4.76 25.07 -7.22
C THR A 160 -5.94 25.90 -6.73
N SER A 161 -7.16 25.32 -6.79
CA SER A 161 -8.37 25.96 -6.28
C SER A 161 -8.19 26.45 -4.84
N ILE A 162 -8.72 27.64 -4.54
CA ILE A 162 -8.72 28.24 -3.20
C ILE A 162 -9.99 27.82 -2.43
N ASP A 163 -10.99 27.24 -3.11
CA ASP A 163 -12.23 26.81 -2.47
C ASP A 163 -12.02 25.49 -1.68
N PRO A 164 -12.19 25.49 -0.34
CA PRO A 164 -12.05 24.30 0.49
C PRO A 164 -12.94 23.12 0.07
N ASP A 165 -14.17 23.38 -0.42
CA ASP A 165 -15.09 22.33 -0.82
C ASP A 165 -14.65 21.63 -2.13
N VAL A 166 -14.07 22.41 -3.05
CA VAL A 166 -13.45 21.86 -4.28
C VAL A 166 -12.24 21.00 -3.91
N LEU A 167 -11.37 21.48 -3.01
CA LEU A 167 -10.22 20.72 -2.52
C LEU A 167 -10.64 19.39 -1.86
N CYS A 168 -11.70 19.41 -1.05
CA CYS A 168 -12.25 18.18 -0.46
C CYS A 168 -12.69 17.17 -1.52
N THR A 169 -13.38 17.66 -2.56
CA THR A 169 -13.84 16.82 -3.68
C THR A 169 -12.67 16.22 -4.46
N GLU A 170 -11.65 17.01 -4.74
CA GLU A 170 -10.41 16.55 -5.39
C GLU A 170 -9.68 15.49 -4.56
N ILE A 171 -9.51 15.72 -3.25
CA ILE A 171 -8.89 14.75 -2.33
C ILE A 171 -9.63 13.41 -2.37
N VAL A 172 -10.96 13.43 -2.32
CA VAL A 172 -11.79 12.22 -2.43
C VAL A 172 -11.58 11.54 -3.78
N ASN A 173 -11.59 12.29 -4.88
CA ASN A 173 -11.45 11.73 -6.22
C ASN A 173 -10.07 11.10 -6.45
N PHE A 174 -8.99 11.76 -6.04
CA PHE A 174 -7.64 11.19 -6.11
C PHE A 174 -7.52 9.93 -5.23
N SER A 175 -8.06 9.96 -4.01
CA SER A 175 -8.04 8.80 -3.12
C SER A 175 -8.71 7.57 -3.76
N ILE A 176 -9.85 7.78 -4.42
CA ILE A 176 -10.60 6.72 -5.09
C ILE A 176 -9.94 6.27 -6.39
N SER A 177 -9.38 7.19 -7.17
CA SER A 177 -8.63 6.85 -8.38
C SER A 177 -7.42 5.96 -8.05
N ILE A 178 -6.64 6.35 -7.03
CA ILE A 178 -5.53 5.55 -6.53
C ILE A 178 -6.03 4.18 -6.04
N LEU A 179 -7.08 4.14 -5.21
CA LEU A 179 -7.63 2.89 -4.69
C LEU A 179 -8.08 1.93 -5.80
N SER A 180 -8.64 2.46 -6.89
CA SER A 180 -9.15 1.66 -8.00
C SER A 180 -8.07 0.80 -8.68
N ARG A 181 -6.80 1.18 -8.55
CA ARG A 181 -5.65 0.42 -9.07
C ARG A 181 -5.49 -0.95 -8.40
N LEU A 182 -6.04 -1.16 -7.20
CA LEU A 182 -6.09 -2.47 -6.54
C LEU A 182 -6.95 -3.49 -7.29
N VAL A 183 -7.85 -3.04 -8.16
CA VAL A 183 -8.83 -3.88 -8.87
C VAL A 183 -8.57 -3.78 -10.38
N SER A 184 -7.33 -4.02 -10.78
CA SER A 184 -6.91 -3.99 -12.19
C SER A 184 -7.71 -5.01 -13.03
N GLY A 185 -8.32 -4.57 -14.15
CA GLY A 185 -9.12 -5.44 -15.04
C GLY A 185 -10.64 -5.15 -15.08
N ARG A 186 -11.12 -4.11 -14.39
CA ARG A 186 -12.55 -3.71 -14.40
C ARG A 186 -12.98 -3.10 -15.75
N PRO A 187 -14.02 -3.63 -16.43
CA PRO A 187 -14.61 -2.97 -17.61
C PRO A 187 -15.34 -1.68 -17.21
N ALA A 188 -15.09 -0.58 -17.91
CA ALA A 188 -15.64 0.75 -17.61
C ALA A 188 -17.19 0.88 -17.67
N HIS A 189 -17.89 -0.16 -18.16
CA HIS A 189 -19.30 -0.10 -18.54
C HIS A 189 -20.24 -1.05 -17.76
N LYS A 190 -19.75 -1.81 -16.77
CA LYS A 190 -20.62 -2.61 -15.88
C LYS A 190 -20.99 -1.83 -14.62
N GLY A 191 -22.29 -1.80 -14.31
CA GLY A 191 -22.85 -1.16 -13.13
C GLY A 191 -22.22 -1.61 -11.81
N LEU A 192 -22.45 -0.81 -10.77
CA LEU A 192 -21.80 -0.82 -9.46
C LEU A 192 -22.19 -2.00 -8.56
N GLU A 193 -22.76 -3.06 -9.11
CA GLU A 193 -23.27 -4.21 -8.35
C GLU A 193 -22.36 -5.43 -8.59
N ASP A 194 -21.73 -5.86 -7.50
CA ASP A 194 -21.09 -7.17 -7.31
C ASP A 194 -19.97 -7.58 -8.29
N TRP A 195 -18.99 -6.69 -8.54
CA TRP A 195 -17.66 -7.14 -8.94
C TRP A 195 -16.82 -7.42 -7.70
N THR A 196 -17.04 -8.57 -7.06
CA THR A 196 -16.14 -9.07 -6.01
C THR A 196 -14.97 -9.78 -6.68
N PRO A 197 -13.72 -9.30 -6.59
CA PRO A 197 -12.57 -10.03 -7.12
C PRO A 197 -12.40 -11.30 -6.29
N THR A 198 -12.94 -12.41 -6.77
CA THR A 198 -13.13 -13.62 -5.95
C THR A 198 -11.83 -14.33 -5.61
N ASP A 199 -10.77 -14.21 -6.42
CA ASP A 199 -9.55 -15.00 -6.20
C ASP A 199 -8.35 -14.20 -5.67
N ASP A 200 -8.24 -12.88 -5.95
CA ASP A 200 -7.04 -12.09 -5.57
C ASP A 200 -7.15 -11.30 -4.25
N HIS A 201 -8.31 -11.27 -3.59
CA HIS A 201 -8.50 -10.40 -2.42
C HIS A 201 -7.65 -10.78 -1.19
N ILE A 202 -7.26 -12.05 -1.03
CA ILE A 202 -6.32 -12.48 0.02
C ILE A 202 -4.91 -12.00 -0.31
N GLY A 203 -4.49 -12.10 -1.57
CA GLY A 203 -3.20 -11.59 -2.04
C GLY A 203 -3.08 -10.10 -1.77
N ILE A 204 -4.09 -9.32 -2.19
CA ILE A 204 -4.14 -7.87 -1.96
C ILE A 204 -4.15 -7.56 -0.45
N TYR A 205 -4.91 -8.32 0.35
CA TYR A 205 -4.92 -8.13 1.80
C TYR A 205 -3.57 -8.42 2.45
N ARG A 206 -2.87 -9.48 2.03
CA ARG A 206 -1.53 -9.82 2.54
C ARG A 206 -0.51 -8.75 2.17
N THR A 207 -0.50 -8.29 0.92
CA THR A 207 0.34 -7.17 0.48
C THR A 207 0.05 -5.92 1.29
N LEU A 208 -1.22 -5.62 1.55
CA LEU A 208 -1.62 -4.52 2.42
C LEU A 208 -1.04 -4.65 3.84
N GLN A 209 -1.09 -5.84 4.45
CA GLN A 209 -0.52 -6.06 5.78
C GLN A 209 1.01 -5.93 5.80
N GLU A 210 1.69 -6.25 4.70
CA GLU A 210 3.14 -6.11 4.60
C GLU A 210 3.57 -4.66 4.35
N GLU A 211 2.88 -3.95 3.46
CA GLU A 211 3.25 -2.60 3.02
C GLU A 211 2.74 -1.49 3.95
N LEU A 212 1.64 -1.71 4.69
CA LEU A 212 1.11 -0.72 5.64
C LEU A 212 1.79 -0.74 7.02
N LYS A 213 2.89 -1.50 7.21
CA LYS A 213 3.65 -1.49 8.47
C LYS A 213 4.10 -0.08 8.87
N HIS A 214 4.50 0.73 7.88
CA HIS A 214 4.90 2.13 8.10
C HIS A 214 3.70 3.05 8.35
N GLU A 215 2.55 2.80 7.72
CA GLU A 215 1.31 3.53 7.99
C GLU A 215 0.86 3.30 9.43
N SER A 216 0.84 2.04 9.87
CA SER A 216 0.44 1.68 11.23
C SER A 216 1.39 2.25 12.28
N HIS A 217 2.68 2.38 11.95
CA HIS A 217 3.65 3.07 12.79
C HIS A 217 3.34 4.58 12.90
N ILE A 218 3.15 5.25 11.77
CA ILE A 218 2.77 6.68 11.72
C ILE A 218 1.46 6.91 12.49
N ARG A 219 0.45 6.08 12.27
CA ARG A 219 -0.81 6.13 13.02
C ARG A 219 -0.58 5.93 14.53
N GLY A 220 0.32 5.02 14.90
CA GLY A 220 0.75 4.83 16.28
C GLY A 220 1.32 6.11 16.91
N CYS A 221 2.19 6.81 16.18
CA CYS A 221 2.74 8.10 16.60
C CYS A 221 1.66 9.18 16.68
N LEU A 222 0.81 9.35 15.67
CA LEU A 222 -0.12 10.50 15.62
C LEU A 222 -1.42 10.32 16.43
N VAL A 223 -1.89 9.09 16.62
CA VAL A 223 -3.19 8.81 17.26
C VAL A 223 -3.01 8.22 18.67
N ASN A 224 -2.09 7.28 18.83
CA ASN A 224 -1.95 6.53 20.08
C ASN A 224 -0.91 7.13 21.03
N ASN A 225 0.12 7.83 20.51
CA ASN A 225 1.14 8.48 21.33
C ASN A 225 1.84 9.65 20.61
N PRO A 226 1.26 10.86 20.62
CA PRO A 226 1.77 12.05 19.93
C PRO A 226 3.00 12.68 20.61
N SER A 227 3.82 11.92 21.34
CA SER A 227 5.02 12.48 21.99
C SER A 227 5.96 13.14 20.97
N ALA A 228 6.57 14.27 21.34
CA ALA A 228 7.48 15.03 20.48
C ALA A 228 8.68 14.20 19.96
N ALA A 229 9.13 13.21 20.74
CA ALA A 229 10.22 12.32 20.32
C ALA A 229 9.80 11.35 19.20
N ALA A 230 8.52 10.94 19.17
CA ALA A 230 7.98 10.06 18.14
C ALA A 230 7.66 10.82 16.84
N THR A 231 7.37 12.12 16.93
CA THR A 231 7.13 13.00 15.77
C THR A 231 8.43 13.53 15.17
N ALA A 232 9.51 13.66 15.94
CA ALA A 232 10.81 14.14 15.43
C ALA A 232 11.41 13.29 14.28
N SER A 233 11.08 12.00 14.18
CA SER A 233 11.50 11.12 13.06
C SER A 233 10.40 10.92 12.00
N LEU A 234 9.30 11.68 12.06
CA LEU A 234 8.16 11.52 11.16
C LEU A 234 8.54 11.65 9.68
N GLY A 235 9.47 12.54 9.36
CA GLY A 235 9.97 12.69 8.00
C GLY A 235 10.64 11.42 7.44
N GLU A 236 11.39 10.67 8.26
CA GLU A 236 11.98 9.38 7.84
C GLU A 236 10.91 8.32 7.63
N HIS A 237 9.96 8.21 8.57
CA HIS A 237 8.84 7.29 8.45
C HIS A 237 7.97 7.55 7.22
N VAL A 238 7.72 8.82 6.89
CA VAL A 238 7.00 9.20 5.66
C VAL A 238 7.77 8.78 4.43
N LYS A 239 9.10 8.94 4.40
CA LYS A 239 9.91 8.49 3.26
C LYS A 239 9.81 6.98 3.07
N ASP A 240 9.85 6.20 4.14
CA ASP A 240 9.74 4.74 4.06
C ASP A 240 8.32 4.28 3.67
N LEU A 241 7.28 4.98 4.16
CA LEU A 241 5.91 4.79 3.69
C LEU A 241 5.78 5.02 2.18
N LEU A 242 6.39 6.09 1.65
CA LEU A 242 6.31 6.41 0.22
C LEU A 242 7.13 5.45 -0.65
N LYS A 243 8.23 4.89 -0.14
CA LYS A 243 8.98 3.82 -0.84
C LYS A 243 8.19 2.52 -0.96
N SER A 244 7.34 2.25 0.04
CA SER A 244 6.45 1.09 0.12
C SER A 244 5.01 1.47 -0.24
N PHE A 245 4.84 2.33 -1.24
CA PHE A 245 3.54 2.89 -1.59
C PHE A 245 2.53 1.79 -1.97
N HIS A 246 1.51 1.64 -1.12
CA HIS A 246 0.35 0.79 -1.39
C HIS A 246 -0.85 1.65 -1.79
N PRO A 247 -1.67 1.27 -2.81
CA PRO A 247 -2.82 2.10 -3.23
C PRO A 247 -3.92 2.30 -2.17
N ALA A 248 -3.96 1.51 -1.10
CA ALA A 248 -4.86 1.73 0.04
C ALA A 248 -4.36 2.80 1.04
N MET A 249 -3.08 3.18 0.96
CA MET A 249 -2.41 4.06 1.91
C MET A 249 -3.07 5.45 2.07
N PRO A 250 -3.56 6.13 1.01
CA PRO A 250 -4.17 7.46 1.17
C PRO A 250 -5.34 7.47 2.17
N ILE A 251 -6.14 6.41 2.19
CA ILE A 251 -7.28 6.29 3.11
C ILE A 251 -6.81 6.11 4.56
N GLY A 252 -5.73 5.34 4.77
CA GLY A 252 -5.10 5.20 6.09
C GLY A 252 -4.54 6.53 6.62
N ILE A 253 -3.88 7.32 5.76
CA ILE A 253 -3.41 8.67 6.12
C ILE A 253 -4.57 9.58 6.48
N LEU A 254 -5.60 9.67 5.63
CA LEU A 254 -6.76 10.55 5.88
C LEU A 254 -7.48 10.15 7.18
N SER A 255 -7.63 8.85 7.43
CA SER A 255 -8.17 8.34 8.68
C SER A 255 -7.29 8.69 9.90
N THR A 256 -5.97 8.62 9.76
CA THR A 256 -5.00 9.00 10.79
C THR A 256 -5.11 10.49 11.13
N ILE A 257 -5.18 11.35 10.12
CA ILE A 257 -5.36 12.80 10.29
C ILE A 257 -6.71 13.09 10.96
N ASN A 258 -7.78 12.41 10.55
CA ASN A 258 -9.11 12.61 11.14
C ASN A 258 -9.14 12.27 12.64
N GLN A 259 -8.38 11.25 13.05
CA GLN A 259 -8.32 10.77 14.44
C GLN A 259 -7.36 11.57 15.32
N SER A 260 -6.36 12.23 14.74
CA SER A 260 -5.38 12.99 15.50
C SER A 260 -5.94 14.33 15.98
N LEU A 261 -5.59 14.70 17.20
CA LEU A 261 -5.99 15.95 17.84
C LEU A 261 -4.85 16.96 17.91
N ASP A 262 -3.66 16.61 17.43
CA ASP A 262 -2.45 17.45 17.50
C ASP A 262 -2.27 18.23 16.18
N PRO A 263 -2.50 19.56 16.18
CA PRO A 263 -2.33 20.38 14.99
C PRO A 263 -0.89 20.38 14.47
N SER A 264 0.09 20.32 15.38
CA SER A 264 1.51 20.40 15.03
C SER A 264 1.98 19.15 14.29
N ALA A 265 1.60 17.97 14.80
CA ALA A 265 1.89 16.70 14.16
C ALA A 265 1.19 16.55 12.79
N ILE A 266 -0.05 17.03 12.67
CA ILE A 266 -0.78 17.03 11.38
C ILE A 266 -0.10 17.94 10.36
N GLN A 267 0.33 19.14 10.78
CA GLN A 267 1.05 20.07 9.91
C GLN A 267 2.38 19.46 9.44
N GLU A 268 3.14 18.86 10.35
CA GLU A 268 4.40 18.20 10.03
C GLU A 268 4.20 17.03 9.05
N LEU A 269 3.17 16.21 9.27
CA LEU A 269 2.81 15.12 8.37
C LEU A 269 2.46 15.64 6.97
N ALA A 270 1.60 16.67 6.87
CA ALA A 270 1.20 17.24 5.60
C ALA A 270 2.41 17.83 4.83
N ASN A 271 3.30 18.54 5.53
CA ASN A 271 4.54 19.08 4.96
C ASN A 271 5.44 17.97 4.42
N CYS A 272 5.66 16.92 5.22
CA CYS A 272 6.51 15.80 4.84
C CYS A 272 5.96 15.04 3.63
N LEU A 273 4.64 14.84 3.56
CA LEU A 273 3.98 14.18 2.44
C LEU A 273 4.10 15.00 1.15
N ALA A 274 3.82 16.31 1.21
CA ALA A 274 3.94 17.18 0.04
C ALA A 274 5.38 17.22 -0.49
N ALA A 275 6.37 17.45 0.38
CA ALA A 275 7.78 17.53 -0.01
C ALA A 275 8.35 16.19 -0.50
N SER A 276 8.07 15.09 0.21
CA SER A 276 8.68 13.78 -0.09
C SER A 276 8.02 13.07 -1.26
N SER A 277 6.73 13.33 -1.54
CA SER A 277 6.00 12.68 -2.64
C SER A 277 6.58 13.02 -4.01
N ILE A 278 7.01 14.26 -4.24
CA ILE A 278 7.65 14.71 -5.48
C ILE A 278 8.94 13.93 -5.74
N VAL A 279 9.73 13.69 -4.70
CA VAL A 279 11.05 13.07 -4.80
C VAL A 279 10.96 11.55 -4.93
N ILE A 280 10.09 10.91 -4.13
CA ILE A 280 10.06 9.45 -3.98
C ILE A 280 9.07 8.78 -4.93
N LEU A 281 7.96 9.45 -5.26
CA LEU A 281 6.90 8.92 -6.12
C LEU A 281 6.71 9.75 -7.40
N PRO A 282 7.76 10.02 -8.19
CA PRO A 282 7.69 10.92 -9.35
C PRO A 282 6.81 10.39 -10.50
N ARG A 283 6.28 9.18 -10.40
CA ARG A 283 5.39 8.54 -11.39
C ARG A 283 3.93 8.43 -10.91
N ASN A 284 3.64 8.91 -9.71
CA ASN A 284 2.29 8.85 -9.14
C ASN A 284 1.72 10.25 -8.96
N ASP A 285 1.39 10.89 -10.08
CA ASP A 285 0.89 12.27 -10.14
C ASP A 285 -0.35 12.45 -9.26
N GLU A 286 -1.25 11.46 -9.23
CA GLU A 286 -2.46 11.51 -8.39
C GLU A 286 -2.14 11.64 -6.89
N PHE A 287 -1.12 10.94 -6.39
CA PHE A 287 -0.77 11.04 -4.98
C PHE A 287 -0.07 12.37 -4.67
N ILE A 288 0.78 12.86 -5.58
CA ILE A 288 1.40 14.18 -5.46
C ILE A 288 0.30 15.23 -5.36
N HIS A 289 -0.70 15.21 -6.25
CA HIS A 289 -1.83 16.14 -6.19
C HIS A 289 -2.61 16.01 -4.89
N LEU A 290 -2.93 14.79 -4.44
CA LEU A 290 -3.61 14.55 -3.16
C LEU A 290 -2.85 15.18 -1.98
N ALA A 291 -1.55 14.94 -1.88
CA ALA A 291 -0.72 15.46 -0.79
C ALA A 291 -0.70 17.00 -0.78
N HIS A 292 -0.60 17.63 -1.96
CA HIS A 292 -0.62 19.08 -2.09
C HIS A 292 -2.00 19.69 -1.82
N ARG A 293 -3.09 19.05 -2.24
CA ARG A 293 -4.45 19.51 -1.92
C ARG A 293 -4.72 19.46 -0.43
N LEU A 294 -4.28 18.40 0.24
CA LEU A 294 -4.38 18.25 1.69
C LEU A 294 -3.57 19.33 2.43
N HIS A 295 -2.31 19.54 2.02
CA HIS A 295 -1.45 20.58 2.57
C HIS A 295 -2.05 21.99 2.37
N ARG A 296 -2.60 22.27 1.18
CA ARG A 296 -3.26 23.54 0.88
C ARG A 296 -4.53 23.73 1.72
N LEU A 297 -5.36 22.70 1.84
CA LEU A 297 -6.59 22.74 2.65
C LEU A 297 -6.25 23.10 4.11
N LEU A 298 -5.20 22.51 4.67
CA LEU A 298 -4.72 22.83 6.01
C LEU A 298 -4.23 24.28 6.11
N ALA A 299 -3.52 24.79 5.10
CA ALA A 299 -2.97 26.14 5.10
C ALA A 299 -4.02 27.26 5.01
N ILE A 300 -5.16 27.01 4.33
CA ILE A 300 -6.21 28.03 4.10
C ILE A 300 -7.37 27.95 5.09
N THR A 301 -7.38 26.97 6.00
CA THR A 301 -8.46 26.77 6.96
C THR A 301 -7.96 26.83 8.40
N THR A 302 -8.83 27.21 9.33
CA THR A 302 -8.53 27.03 10.76
C THR A 302 -8.51 25.53 11.08
N PHE A 303 -7.74 25.12 12.10
CA PHE A 303 -7.66 23.70 12.47
C PHE A 303 -9.03 23.07 12.76
N LYS A 304 -9.94 23.81 13.39
CA LYS A 304 -11.32 23.36 13.64
C LYS A 304 -12.08 23.08 12.35
N ASN A 305 -12.01 24.00 11.38
CA ASN A 305 -12.67 23.84 10.09
C ASN A 305 -12.02 22.73 9.28
N PHE A 306 -10.68 22.64 9.30
CA PHE A 306 -9.93 21.55 8.70
C PHE A 306 -10.41 20.18 9.20
N GLN A 307 -10.58 20.00 10.51
CA GLN A 307 -11.10 18.75 11.08
C GLN A 307 -12.51 18.42 10.56
N GLN A 308 -13.39 19.41 10.41
CA GLN A 308 -14.72 19.20 9.83
C GLN A 308 -14.66 18.79 8.35
N PHE A 309 -13.76 19.40 7.58
CA PHE A 309 -13.54 19.02 6.18
C PHE A 309 -12.98 17.60 6.05
N VAL A 310 -12.00 17.23 6.87
CA VAL A 310 -11.44 15.87 6.89
C VAL A 310 -12.50 14.84 7.30
N GLU A 311 -13.37 15.17 8.25
CA GLU A 311 -14.50 14.30 8.62
C GLU A 311 -15.45 14.08 7.44
N ARG A 312 -15.85 15.14 6.73
CA ARG A 312 -16.66 15.05 5.50
C ARG A 312 -15.97 14.23 4.40
N ILE A 313 -14.65 14.38 4.23
CA ILE A 313 -13.85 13.58 3.29
C ILE A 313 -13.96 12.09 3.67
N CYS A 314 -13.73 11.75 4.94
CA CYS A 314 -13.84 10.37 5.42
C CYS A 314 -15.24 9.77 5.22
N GLU A 315 -16.30 10.54 5.50
CA GLU A 315 -17.70 10.13 5.27
C GLU A 315 -18.00 9.85 3.79
N SER A 316 -17.53 10.73 2.90
CA SER A 316 -17.66 10.54 1.45
C SER A 316 -16.93 9.27 0.97
N LEU A 317 -15.75 9.01 1.54
CA LEU A 317 -14.95 7.83 1.22
C LEU A 317 -15.61 6.52 1.66
N GLU A 318 -16.32 6.45 2.79
CA GLU A 318 -16.97 5.21 3.27
C GLU A 318 -17.86 4.58 2.18
N THR A 319 -18.74 5.39 1.57
CA THR A 319 -19.62 4.88 0.52
C THR A 319 -18.87 4.51 -0.76
N LYS A 320 -17.84 5.27 -1.13
CA LYS A 320 -17.05 5.07 -2.36
C LYS A 320 -16.11 3.86 -2.26
N VAL A 321 -15.52 3.61 -1.09
CA VAL A 321 -14.66 2.44 -0.82
C VAL A 321 -15.45 1.15 -1.00
N LEU A 322 -16.66 1.07 -0.42
CA LEU A 322 -17.56 -0.06 -0.60
C LEU A 322 -17.88 -0.31 -2.09
N LYS A 323 -18.14 0.77 -2.83
CA LYS A 323 -18.45 0.75 -4.27
C LYS A 323 -17.27 0.32 -5.16
N VAL A 324 -16.05 0.64 -4.75
CA VAL A 324 -14.82 0.31 -5.50
C VAL A 324 -14.38 -1.13 -5.25
N LEU A 325 -14.36 -1.55 -3.99
CA LEU A 325 -13.78 -2.84 -3.58
C LEU A 325 -14.81 -3.96 -3.42
N GLY A 326 -16.09 -3.62 -3.29
CA GLY A 326 -17.18 -4.57 -3.10
C GLY A 326 -17.31 -5.10 -1.67
N LYS A 327 -18.52 -5.62 -1.36
CA LYS A 327 -18.92 -6.05 -0.01
C LYS A 327 -18.11 -7.23 0.56
N ARG A 328 -17.49 -8.04 -0.30
CA ARG A 328 -16.71 -9.24 0.09
C ARG A 328 -15.21 -8.99 0.22
N SER A 329 -14.71 -7.78 -0.02
CA SER A 329 -13.27 -7.51 0.07
C SER A 329 -12.82 -7.39 1.54
N LEU A 330 -11.73 -8.09 1.92
CA LEU A 330 -11.11 -7.92 3.24
C LEU A 330 -10.51 -6.53 3.40
N VAL A 331 -9.91 -6.00 2.32
CA VAL A 331 -9.34 -4.66 2.28
C VAL A 331 -10.42 -3.60 2.49
N MET A 332 -11.61 -3.81 1.90
CA MET A 332 -12.77 -2.94 2.13
C MET A 332 -13.12 -2.86 3.61
N ILE A 333 -13.23 -4.01 4.29
CA ILE A 333 -13.59 -4.07 5.72
C ILE A 333 -12.55 -3.34 6.57
N TYR A 334 -11.27 -3.60 6.30
CA TYR A 334 -10.16 -2.90 6.97
C TYR A 334 -10.25 -1.38 6.80
N LEU A 335 -10.43 -0.89 5.57
CA LEU A 335 -10.53 0.55 5.29
C LEU A 335 -11.79 1.19 5.89
N MET A 336 -12.91 0.46 5.92
CA MET A 336 -14.14 0.91 6.58
C MET A 336 -13.94 1.08 8.09
N PHE A 337 -13.24 0.14 8.75
CA PHE A 337 -12.89 0.30 10.17
C PHE A 337 -12.02 1.52 10.42
N LEU A 338 -11.02 1.78 9.56
CA LEU A 338 -10.19 2.99 9.68
C LEU A 338 -11.03 4.27 9.53
N LEU A 339 -11.86 4.37 8.51
CA LEU A 339 -12.70 5.55 8.28
C LEU A 339 -13.70 5.79 9.41
N ASN A 340 -14.25 4.72 9.98
CA ASN A 340 -15.27 4.79 11.02
C ASN A 340 -14.71 4.91 12.45
N ALA A 341 -13.41 4.69 12.65
CA ALA A 341 -12.76 4.64 13.97
C ALA A 341 -13.08 5.85 14.86
N LYS A 342 -13.00 7.08 14.33
CA LYS A 342 -13.32 8.31 15.09
C LYS A 342 -14.78 8.32 15.55
N LYS A 343 -15.70 7.98 14.64
CA LYS A 343 -17.14 7.94 14.92
C LYS A 343 -17.47 6.88 15.97
N ALA A 344 -16.88 5.69 15.85
CA ALA A 344 -17.06 4.59 16.79
C ALA A 344 -16.57 4.96 18.21
N LYS A 345 -15.38 5.54 18.30
CA LYS A 345 -14.79 6.00 19.57
C LYS A 345 -15.59 7.14 20.20
N GLY A 346 -15.96 8.16 19.42
CA GLY A 346 -16.64 9.36 19.92
C GLY A 346 -18.09 9.10 20.34
N LYS A 347 -18.78 8.16 19.69
CA LYS A 347 -20.17 7.79 20.04
C LYS A 347 -20.27 6.60 20.99
N HIS A 348 -19.15 6.00 21.38
CA HIS A 348 -19.10 4.73 22.12
C HIS A 348 -20.00 3.65 21.52
N LYS A 349 -20.06 3.58 20.19
CA LYS A 349 -20.98 2.70 19.46
C LYS A 349 -20.39 2.29 18.12
N THR A 350 -20.35 0.99 17.86
CA THR A 350 -19.96 0.43 16.57
C THR A 350 -21.05 0.58 15.52
N ASP A 351 -20.65 0.61 14.24
CA ASP A 351 -21.57 0.48 13.13
C ASP A 351 -21.92 -1.00 12.91
N ASN A 352 -23.15 -1.38 13.25
CA ASN A 352 -23.65 -2.76 13.15
C ASN A 352 -23.60 -3.29 11.71
N ARG A 353 -23.74 -2.44 10.69
CA ARG A 353 -23.66 -2.86 9.29
C ARG A 353 -22.24 -3.26 8.94
N ILE A 354 -21.25 -2.46 9.34
CA ILE A 354 -19.83 -2.77 9.09
C ILE A 354 -19.43 -4.03 9.87
N LEU A 355 -19.85 -4.13 11.13
CA LEU A 355 -19.54 -5.28 11.98
C LEU A 355 -20.15 -6.57 11.43
N SER A 356 -21.40 -6.55 10.98
CA SER A 356 -22.06 -7.71 10.37
C SER A 356 -21.31 -8.21 9.13
N MET A 357 -20.94 -7.31 8.21
CA MET A 357 -20.12 -7.65 7.05
C MET A 357 -18.77 -8.25 7.45
N ALA A 358 -18.15 -7.73 8.51
CA ALA A 358 -16.87 -8.21 9.00
C ALA A 358 -16.95 -9.61 9.61
N LEU A 359 -17.99 -9.89 10.41
CA LEU A 359 -18.22 -11.19 11.02
C LEU A 359 -18.58 -12.26 9.98
N GLU A 360 -19.43 -11.94 9.02
CA GLU A 360 -19.72 -12.82 7.88
C GLU A 360 -18.42 -13.18 7.14
N ARG A 361 -17.57 -12.17 6.90
CA ARG A 361 -16.30 -12.40 6.21
C ARG A 361 -15.29 -13.18 7.05
N ARG A 362 -15.26 -12.99 8.37
CA ARG A 362 -14.43 -13.78 9.29
C ARG A 362 -14.81 -15.25 9.23
N SER A 363 -16.11 -15.56 9.30
CA SER A 363 -16.60 -16.94 9.19
C SER A 363 -16.17 -17.58 7.86
N HIS A 364 -16.29 -16.85 6.76
CA HIS A 364 -15.82 -17.32 5.45
C HIS A 364 -14.31 -17.59 5.42
N VAL A 365 -13.49 -16.68 5.97
CA VAL A 365 -12.03 -16.86 6.05
C VAL A 365 -11.67 -18.06 6.91
N GLN A 366 -12.31 -18.23 8.07
CA GLN A 366 -12.10 -19.37 8.96
C GLN A 366 -12.46 -20.71 8.30
N HIS A 367 -13.51 -20.74 7.47
CA HIS A 367 -13.93 -21.95 6.79
C HIS A 367 -12.99 -22.33 5.63
N LEU A 368 -12.70 -21.41 4.72
CA LEU A 368 -11.91 -21.69 3.52
C LEU A 368 -10.40 -21.74 3.77
N TYR A 369 -9.90 -20.95 4.72
CA TYR A 369 -8.47 -20.82 5.02
C TYR A 369 -8.13 -21.34 6.42
N LYS A 370 -8.80 -22.42 6.85
CA LYS A 370 -8.69 -22.99 8.21
C LYS A 370 -7.24 -23.27 8.68
N HIS A 371 -6.34 -23.53 7.74
CA HIS A 371 -4.91 -23.82 7.97
C HIS A 371 -4.03 -22.57 7.97
N ASP A 372 -4.53 -21.42 7.51
CA ASP A 372 -3.78 -20.16 7.54
C ASP A 372 -4.05 -19.42 8.85
N HIS A 373 -3.39 -19.89 9.91
CA HIS A 373 -3.50 -19.33 11.24
C HIS A 373 -3.19 -17.83 11.27
N LYS A 374 -2.17 -17.39 10.52
CA LYS A 374 -1.77 -15.97 10.43
C LYS A 374 -2.90 -15.11 9.87
N LEU A 375 -3.49 -15.49 8.73
CA LEU A 375 -4.57 -14.72 8.11
C LEU A 375 -5.79 -14.59 9.05
N ILE A 376 -6.19 -15.69 9.70
CA ILE A 376 -7.33 -15.70 10.62
C ILE A 376 -7.06 -14.79 11.82
N VAL A 377 -5.87 -14.87 12.42
CA VAL A 377 -5.48 -14.04 13.56
C VAL A 377 -5.45 -12.56 13.16
N GLN A 378 -4.79 -12.22 12.04
CA GLN A 378 -4.71 -10.84 11.55
C GLN A 378 -6.10 -10.24 11.34
N PHE A 379 -6.97 -10.94 10.63
CA PHE A 379 -8.30 -10.44 10.32
C PHE A 379 -9.17 -10.31 11.57
N SER A 380 -9.11 -11.29 12.48
CA SER A 380 -9.88 -11.27 13.73
C SER A 380 -9.42 -10.16 14.67
N LEU A 381 -8.10 -9.89 14.76
CA LEU A 381 -7.57 -8.79 15.56
C LEU A 381 -8.10 -7.41 15.11
N PHE A 382 -8.35 -7.21 13.81
CA PHE A 382 -8.96 -5.97 13.32
C PHE A 382 -10.41 -5.81 13.78
N ILE A 383 -11.20 -6.89 13.73
CA ILE A 383 -12.59 -6.89 14.17
C ILE A 383 -12.66 -6.62 15.68
N ILE A 384 -11.83 -7.30 16.45
CA ILE A 384 -11.77 -7.11 17.90
C ILE A 384 -11.34 -5.68 18.22
N GLY A 385 -10.30 -5.17 17.57
CA GLY A 385 -9.84 -3.80 17.74
C GLY A 385 -10.91 -2.75 17.44
N TYR A 386 -11.77 -2.97 16.45
CA TYR A 386 -12.89 -2.07 16.16
C TYR A 386 -14.00 -2.14 17.23
N ARG A 387 -14.31 -3.34 17.75
CA ARG A 387 -15.28 -3.49 18.85
C ARG A 387 -14.78 -2.85 20.15
N THR A 388 -13.53 -3.10 20.52
CA THR A 388 -12.93 -2.56 21.76
C THR A 388 -12.73 -1.05 21.69
N LEU A 389 -12.58 -0.48 20.49
CA LEU A 389 -12.49 0.97 20.30
C LEU A 389 -13.76 1.71 20.72
N ALA A 390 -14.94 1.10 20.55
CA ALA A 390 -16.21 1.67 20.94
C ALA A 390 -16.56 1.41 22.42
N ALA A 391 -15.99 0.37 23.02
CA ALA A 391 -16.26 0.00 24.39
C ALA A 391 -15.53 0.92 25.40
N PRO A 392 -16.18 1.35 26.49
CA PRO A 392 -15.52 1.85 27.69
C PRO A 392 -14.36 0.95 28.13
N GLU A 393 -13.25 1.56 28.58
CA GLU A 393 -12.08 0.81 29.00
C GLU A 393 -12.43 -0.12 30.18
N GLY A 394 -12.16 -1.42 30.01
CA GLY A 394 -12.41 -2.44 31.03
C GLY A 394 -13.85 -2.97 31.08
N GLN A 395 -14.71 -2.63 30.12
CA GLN A 395 -16.00 -3.30 29.96
C GLN A 395 -15.80 -4.73 29.45
N PHE A 396 -16.46 -5.69 30.10
CA PHE A 396 -16.49 -7.07 29.65
C PHE A 396 -17.44 -7.24 28.46
N ASP A 397 -16.98 -7.95 27.43
CA ASP A 397 -17.77 -8.39 26.28
C ASP A 397 -17.40 -9.84 25.99
N LYS A 398 -18.37 -10.74 26.21
CA LYS A 398 -18.19 -12.19 26.04
C LYS A 398 -17.83 -12.58 24.62
N GLU A 399 -18.43 -11.95 23.61
CA GLU A 399 -18.13 -12.27 22.21
C GLU A 399 -16.71 -11.83 21.84
N VAL A 400 -16.24 -10.72 22.43
CA VAL A 400 -14.85 -10.27 22.28
C VAL A 400 -13.89 -11.24 22.98
N LEU A 401 -14.22 -11.72 24.18
CA LEU A 401 -13.44 -12.75 24.87
C LEU A 401 -13.34 -14.03 24.03
N ASP A 402 -14.45 -14.56 23.53
CA ASP A 402 -14.49 -15.79 22.73
C ASP A 402 -13.61 -15.66 21.47
N MET A 403 -13.66 -14.50 20.80
CA MET A 403 -12.78 -14.20 19.67
C MET A 403 -11.30 -14.07 20.08
N ALA A 404 -11.02 -13.46 21.23
CA ALA A 404 -9.66 -13.29 21.73
C ALA A 404 -9.01 -14.64 22.08
N GLU A 405 -9.77 -15.58 22.65
CA GLU A 405 -9.31 -16.93 22.94
C GLU A 405 -9.02 -17.74 21.67
N ASP A 406 -9.91 -17.71 20.67
CA ASP A 406 -9.66 -18.31 19.35
C ASP A 406 -8.39 -17.72 18.69
N CYS A 407 -8.20 -16.40 18.77
CA CYS A 407 -7.00 -15.75 18.26
C CYS A 407 -5.73 -16.18 19.01
N TYR A 408 -5.78 -16.23 20.34
CA TYR A 408 -4.65 -16.68 21.17
C TYR A 408 -4.22 -18.09 20.78
N ASN A 409 -5.15 -19.05 20.75
CA ASN A 409 -4.88 -20.44 20.43
C ASN A 409 -4.27 -20.59 19.02
N ARG A 410 -4.79 -19.86 18.03
CA ARG A 410 -4.26 -19.89 16.66
C ARG A 410 -2.91 -19.21 16.54
N ALA A 411 -2.67 -18.12 17.25
CA ALA A 411 -1.38 -17.43 17.24
C ALA A 411 -0.28 -18.27 17.91
N GLU A 412 -0.63 -19.01 18.97
CA GLU A 412 0.24 -19.98 19.61
C GLU A 412 0.59 -21.14 18.66
N GLN A 413 -0.41 -21.70 17.99
CA GLN A 413 -0.19 -22.72 16.93
C GLN A 413 0.71 -22.19 15.82
N TYR A 414 0.45 -20.99 15.30
CA TYR A 414 1.29 -20.37 14.28
C TYR A 414 2.74 -20.19 14.75
N LEU A 415 2.95 -19.77 16.01
CA LEU A 415 4.29 -19.64 16.57
C LEU A 415 4.99 -21.00 16.68
N ASN A 416 4.29 -22.02 17.20
CA ASN A 416 4.83 -23.36 17.33
C ASN A 416 5.20 -23.97 15.97
N ASP A 417 4.37 -23.75 14.95
CA ASP A 417 4.66 -24.20 13.58
C ASP A 417 5.93 -23.53 13.03
N GLN A 418 6.10 -22.23 13.26
CA GLN A 418 7.29 -21.50 12.81
C GLN A 418 8.55 -21.92 13.59
N GLU A 419 8.46 -22.16 14.90
CA GLU A 419 9.60 -22.59 15.72
C GLU A 419 9.98 -24.06 15.50
N GLY A 420 8.99 -24.92 15.18
CA GLY A 420 9.18 -26.35 14.93
C GLY A 420 9.60 -26.70 13.50
N ALA A 421 9.32 -25.84 12.51
CA ALA A 421 9.66 -26.13 11.12
C ALA A 421 11.17 -25.98 10.84
N THR A 422 11.75 -27.04 10.28
CA THR A 422 13.16 -27.06 9.84
C THR A 422 13.36 -26.06 8.69
N GLY A 423 14.12 -24.99 8.93
CA GLY A 423 14.45 -23.98 7.92
C GLY A 423 13.60 -22.70 7.97
N SER A 424 12.75 -22.52 8.98
CA SER A 424 12.04 -21.25 9.20
C SER A 424 13.01 -20.08 9.28
N LYS A 425 12.70 -19.00 8.56
CA LYS A 425 13.52 -17.79 8.62
C LYS A 425 13.30 -17.13 9.97
N TYR A 426 14.36 -16.55 10.50
CA TYR A 426 14.30 -15.80 11.75
C TYR A 426 13.27 -14.65 11.71
N ALA A 427 13.06 -14.03 10.54
CA ALA A 427 12.03 -13.01 10.34
C ALA A 427 10.60 -13.55 10.54
N ASP A 428 10.32 -14.78 10.10
CA ASP A 428 8.98 -15.38 10.18
C ASP A 428 8.63 -15.77 11.63
N ILE A 429 9.61 -16.30 12.38
CA ILE A 429 9.45 -16.56 13.82
C ILE A 429 9.18 -15.25 14.58
N ARG A 430 9.91 -14.16 14.28
CA ARG A 430 9.66 -12.85 14.89
C ARG A 430 8.27 -12.31 14.55
N ASP A 431 7.82 -12.48 13.31
CA ASP A 431 6.46 -12.12 12.90
C ASP A 431 5.40 -12.91 13.69
N ALA A 432 5.59 -14.22 13.85
CA ALA A 432 4.71 -15.06 14.66
C ALA A 432 4.67 -14.63 16.13
N LYS A 433 5.83 -14.35 16.75
CA LYS A 433 5.92 -13.81 18.11
C LYS A 433 5.19 -12.48 18.24
N SER A 434 5.25 -11.61 17.23
CA SER A 434 4.53 -10.34 17.26
C SER A 434 3.02 -10.54 17.29
N HIS A 435 2.47 -11.49 16.52
CA HIS A 435 1.05 -11.82 16.54
C HIS A 435 0.64 -12.46 17.87
N TYR A 436 1.44 -13.41 18.38
CA TYR A 436 1.22 -14.05 19.67
C TYR A 436 1.23 -13.03 20.84
N GLY A 437 2.20 -12.11 20.85
CA GLY A 437 2.24 -11.04 21.84
C GLY A 437 0.99 -10.14 21.82
N LYS A 438 0.51 -9.78 20.62
CA LYS A 438 -0.73 -8.99 20.47
C LYS A 438 -1.95 -9.73 21.02
N THR A 439 -2.08 -11.02 20.73
CA THR A 439 -3.19 -11.84 21.25
C THR A 439 -3.11 -12.03 22.76
N CYS A 440 -1.91 -12.17 23.32
CA CYS A 440 -1.70 -12.21 24.77
C CYS A 440 -2.15 -10.90 25.45
N SER A 441 -1.76 -9.74 24.90
CA SER A 441 -2.21 -8.44 25.44
C SER A 441 -3.72 -8.33 25.45
N LEU A 442 -4.36 -8.73 24.34
CA LEU A 442 -5.80 -8.63 24.18
C LEU A 442 -6.54 -9.58 25.13
N LEU A 443 -6.12 -10.84 25.20
CA LEU A 443 -6.72 -11.83 26.09
C LEU A 443 -6.52 -11.45 27.57
N ALA A 444 -5.38 -10.88 27.92
CA ALA A 444 -5.14 -10.34 29.25
C ALA A 444 -6.17 -9.28 29.63
N GLU A 445 -6.46 -8.33 28.74
CA GLU A 445 -7.46 -7.28 29.00
C GLU A 445 -8.88 -7.87 29.13
N CYS A 446 -9.24 -8.84 28.27
CA CYS A 446 -10.55 -9.48 28.32
C CYS A 446 -10.76 -10.27 29.62
N ARG A 447 -9.77 -11.08 30.03
CA ARG A 447 -9.83 -11.86 31.28
C ARG A 447 -9.80 -10.98 32.52
N TYR A 448 -9.04 -9.88 32.49
CA TYR A 448 -9.03 -8.92 33.59
C TYR A 448 -10.39 -8.23 33.73
N ALA A 449 -11.05 -7.87 32.61
CA ALA A 449 -12.41 -7.35 32.63
C ALA A 449 -13.42 -8.41 33.13
N GLN A 450 -13.29 -9.66 32.70
CA GLN A 450 -14.11 -10.77 33.15
C GLN A 450 -14.03 -10.98 34.68
N GLY A 451 -12.83 -10.91 35.26
CA GLY A 451 -12.65 -11.05 36.72
C GLY A 451 -13.32 -9.96 37.56
N LYS A 452 -13.62 -8.80 36.96
CA LYS A 452 -14.41 -7.75 37.63
C LYS A 452 -15.88 -8.15 37.76
N GLU A 453 -16.41 -8.88 36.78
CA GLU A 453 -17.81 -9.33 36.73
C GLU A 453 -18.03 -10.63 37.53
N TYR A 454 -17.10 -11.57 37.44
CA TYR A 454 -17.20 -12.87 38.10
C TYR A 454 -16.24 -12.97 39.28
N GLU A 455 -16.74 -12.63 40.48
CA GLU A 455 -15.94 -12.57 41.72
C GLU A 455 -15.31 -13.92 42.11
N GLU A 456 -16.03 -15.03 41.88
CA GLU A 456 -15.59 -16.39 42.23
C GLU A 456 -14.24 -16.77 41.60
N TYR A 457 -14.02 -16.36 40.33
CA TYR A 457 -12.81 -16.68 39.57
C TYR A 457 -11.86 -15.49 39.42
N ARG A 458 -12.14 -14.37 40.12
CA ARG A 458 -11.43 -13.09 39.93
C ARG A 458 -9.93 -13.23 40.07
N GLU A 459 -9.45 -13.87 41.13
CA GLU A 459 -8.01 -13.96 41.39
C GLU A 459 -7.30 -14.85 40.38
N GLU A 460 -7.92 -15.95 39.95
CA GLU A 460 -7.38 -16.80 38.89
C GLU A 460 -7.28 -16.04 37.55
N LEU A 461 -8.37 -15.38 37.16
CA LEU A 461 -8.44 -14.57 35.94
C LEU A 461 -7.44 -13.42 35.96
N HIS A 462 -7.33 -12.69 37.07
CA HIS A 462 -6.38 -11.59 37.22
C HIS A 462 -4.94 -12.09 37.20
N ARG A 463 -4.63 -13.22 37.84
CA ARG A 463 -3.30 -13.86 37.79
C ARG A 463 -2.92 -14.28 36.38
N SER A 464 -3.85 -14.92 35.65
CA SER A 464 -3.66 -15.25 34.24
C SER A 464 -3.44 -14.00 33.40
N SER A 465 -4.15 -12.91 33.67
CA SER A 465 -4.07 -11.65 32.92
C SER A 465 -2.72 -10.97 33.11
N ARG A 466 -2.20 -10.89 34.34
CA ARG A 466 -0.86 -10.36 34.62
C ARG A 466 0.23 -11.16 33.89
N ARG A 467 0.12 -12.49 33.87
CA ARG A 467 1.04 -13.38 33.14
C ARG A 467 1.00 -13.12 31.63
N LEU A 468 -0.19 -13.08 31.03
CA LEU A 468 -0.36 -12.83 29.59
C LEU A 468 0.17 -11.45 29.18
N LEU A 469 -0.06 -10.42 30.00
CA LEU A 469 0.44 -9.07 29.70
C LEU A 469 1.97 -9.00 29.79
N LEU A 470 2.60 -9.71 30.72
CA LEU A 470 4.07 -9.84 30.77
C LEU A 470 4.62 -10.52 29.50
N ILE A 471 3.98 -11.60 29.04
CA ILE A 471 4.34 -12.29 27.79
C ILE A 471 4.22 -11.35 26.59
N SER A 472 3.15 -10.56 26.52
CA SER A 472 2.98 -9.52 25.49
C SER A 472 4.14 -8.53 25.49
N ILE A 473 4.52 -8.02 26.66
CA ILE A 473 5.64 -7.07 26.80
C ILE A 473 6.93 -7.70 26.29
N ALA A 474 7.23 -8.94 26.69
CA ALA A 474 8.43 -9.65 26.22
C ALA A 474 8.45 -9.81 24.69
N CYS A 475 7.31 -10.20 24.09
CA CYS A 475 7.18 -10.34 22.64
C CYS A 475 7.31 -8.99 21.90
N HIS A 476 6.78 -7.91 22.48
CA HIS A 476 6.86 -6.56 21.91
C HIS A 476 8.29 -6.03 21.87
N VAL A 477 9.06 -6.25 22.93
CA VAL A 477 10.46 -5.83 23.03
C VAL A 477 11.36 -6.59 22.03
N ASP A 478 11.00 -7.82 21.68
CA ASP A 478 11.69 -8.63 20.66
C ASP A 478 11.34 -8.22 19.20
N CYS A 479 10.34 -7.35 19.00
CA CYS A 479 9.83 -6.98 17.67
C CYS A 479 10.59 -5.76 17.07
N PRO A 480 10.95 -5.77 15.77
CA PRO A 480 11.64 -4.64 15.10
C PRO A 480 10.86 -3.33 15.07
N MET A 481 9.52 -3.40 15.09
CA MET A 481 8.64 -2.23 15.08
C MET A 481 8.12 -1.87 16.48
N GLY A 482 8.63 -2.52 17.53
CA GLY A 482 8.29 -2.18 18.91
C GLY A 482 8.70 -0.74 19.24
N THR A 483 7.78 0.03 19.83
CA THR A 483 8.01 1.41 20.27
C THR A 483 8.12 1.49 21.79
N MET A 484 8.94 2.42 22.30
CA MET A 484 9.02 2.70 23.74
C MET A 484 7.69 3.18 24.31
N ALA A 485 6.97 3.98 23.52
CA ALA A 485 5.60 4.41 23.80
C ALA A 485 4.65 3.25 24.18
N GLN A 486 4.61 2.21 23.35
CA GLN A 486 3.74 1.06 23.58
C GLN A 486 4.25 0.21 24.76
N PHE A 487 5.57 0.06 24.88
CA PHE A 487 6.19 -0.60 26.03
C PHE A 487 5.79 0.10 27.34
N ASP A 488 5.94 1.41 27.43
CA ASP A 488 5.62 2.18 28.64
C ASP A 488 4.13 2.10 28.99
N ARG A 489 3.24 2.07 27.99
CA ARG A 489 1.80 1.90 28.23
C ARG A 489 1.49 0.53 28.84
N GLN A 490 1.99 -0.55 28.24
CA GLN A 490 1.76 -1.91 28.77
C GLN A 490 2.46 -2.12 30.11
N LYS A 491 3.66 -1.57 30.28
CA LYS A 491 4.42 -1.56 31.54
C LYS A 491 3.60 -0.93 32.67
N ARG A 492 3.12 0.30 32.51
CA ARG A 492 2.33 1.00 33.56
C ARG A 492 1.09 0.20 33.95
N LYS A 493 0.41 -0.38 32.95
CA LYS A 493 -0.77 -1.24 33.17
C LYS A 493 -0.42 -2.49 33.98
N LEU A 494 0.68 -3.18 33.63
CA LEU A 494 1.14 -4.35 34.38
C LEU A 494 1.60 -3.98 35.79
N GLU A 495 2.33 -2.87 35.97
CA GLU A 495 2.76 -2.37 37.28
C GLU A 495 1.55 -2.13 38.18
N GLN A 496 0.53 -1.45 37.67
CA GLN A 496 -0.73 -1.24 38.40
C GLN A 496 -1.36 -2.58 38.82
N TRP A 497 -1.60 -3.49 37.87
CA TRP A 497 -2.23 -4.77 38.17
C TRP A 497 -1.44 -5.63 39.14
N CYS A 498 -0.10 -5.60 39.07
CA CYS A 498 0.75 -6.33 40.00
C CYS A 498 0.78 -5.70 41.39
N ASN A 499 0.82 -4.37 41.49
CA ASN A 499 0.79 -3.66 42.77
C ASN A 499 -0.54 -3.92 43.50
N ASP A 500 -1.66 -3.85 42.79
CA ASP A 500 -3.00 -4.12 43.35
C ASP A 500 -3.11 -5.55 43.93
N ALA A 501 -2.31 -6.49 43.43
CA ALA A 501 -2.32 -7.90 43.84
C ALA A 501 -1.06 -8.32 44.63
N ASN A 502 -0.17 -7.39 45.00
CA ASN A 502 1.14 -7.68 45.60
C ASN A 502 1.98 -8.75 44.84
N ASP A 503 1.92 -8.75 43.51
CA ASP A 503 2.61 -9.73 42.65
C ASP A 503 4.09 -9.35 42.43
N THR A 504 4.91 -9.58 43.46
CA THR A 504 6.33 -9.20 43.47
C THR A 504 7.18 -9.94 42.43
N LEU A 505 6.81 -11.18 42.10
CA LEU A 505 7.48 -11.99 41.10
C LEU A 505 7.41 -11.35 39.72
N ARG A 506 6.21 -10.99 39.26
CA ARG A 506 6.03 -10.37 37.93
C ARG A 506 6.61 -8.97 37.87
N LEU A 507 6.59 -8.22 38.98
CA LEU A 507 7.30 -6.94 39.07
C LEU A 507 8.83 -7.11 38.94
N GLN A 508 9.40 -8.18 39.48
CA GLN A 508 10.82 -8.48 39.28
C GLN A 508 11.11 -8.81 37.82
N GLN A 509 10.33 -9.71 37.20
CA GLN A 509 10.50 -10.06 35.78
C GLN A 509 10.37 -8.83 34.86
N LEU A 510 9.44 -7.91 35.16
CA LEU A 510 9.30 -6.66 34.42
C LEU A 510 10.51 -5.74 34.59
N ARG A 511 11.13 -5.69 35.78
CA ARG A 511 12.38 -4.95 36.03
C ARG A 511 13.54 -5.56 35.25
N ASP A 512 13.61 -6.88 35.13
CA ASP A 512 14.65 -7.55 34.34
C ASP A 512 14.54 -7.16 32.85
N ILE A 513 13.32 -7.16 32.28
CA ILE A 513 13.07 -6.68 30.91
C ILE A 513 13.52 -5.22 30.75
N GLN A 514 13.23 -4.35 31.73
CA GLN A 514 13.69 -2.95 31.69
C GLN A 514 15.22 -2.83 31.73
N GLY A 515 15.88 -3.67 32.52
CA GLY A 515 17.34 -3.77 32.56
C GLY A 515 17.94 -4.12 31.20
N LEU A 516 17.33 -5.09 30.51
CA LEU A 516 17.74 -5.49 29.15
C LEU A 516 17.59 -4.34 28.14
N ILE A 517 16.48 -3.61 28.18
CA ILE A 517 16.26 -2.45 27.29
C ILE A 517 17.31 -1.37 27.55
N LYS A 518 17.55 -1.01 28.82
CA LYS A 518 18.53 0.03 29.21
C LYS A 518 19.96 -0.35 28.88
N GLY A 519 20.30 -1.64 29.00
CA GLY A 519 21.61 -2.19 28.67
C GLY A 519 21.94 -2.12 27.17
N ASN A 520 20.94 -1.96 26.30
CA ASN A 520 21.10 -1.98 24.86
C ASN A 520 20.97 -0.57 24.25
N LYS A 521 22.02 0.24 24.36
CA LYS A 521 22.06 1.63 23.87
C LYS A 521 21.99 1.77 22.34
N GLN A 522 22.17 0.69 21.58
CA GLN A 522 22.06 0.67 20.12
C GLN A 522 21.29 -0.56 19.67
N ARG A 523 20.01 -0.38 19.33
CA ARG A 523 19.19 -1.41 18.65
C ARG A 523 19.92 -1.82 17.36
N PRO A 524 20.44 -3.05 17.22
CA PRO A 524 20.99 -3.49 15.94
C PRO A 524 19.83 -3.53 14.94
N LYS A 525 20.04 -3.00 13.72
CA LYS A 525 19.01 -2.92 12.68
C LYS A 525 18.32 -4.26 12.37
N ASP A 526 18.94 -5.39 12.72
CA ASP A 526 18.40 -6.73 12.43
C ASP A 526 18.45 -7.74 13.59
N GLY A 527 18.89 -7.36 14.81
CA GLY A 527 19.12 -8.30 15.92
C GLY A 527 18.07 -8.25 17.05
N PRO A 528 17.76 -9.36 17.75
CA PRO A 528 16.92 -9.33 18.95
C PRO A 528 17.62 -8.63 20.12
N LEU A 529 16.83 -8.05 21.04
CA LEU A 529 17.33 -7.49 22.30
C LEU A 529 17.66 -8.57 23.35
N ILE A 530 17.43 -9.85 23.04
CA ILE A 530 17.55 -10.97 23.97
C ILE A 530 18.21 -12.14 23.23
N PRO A 531 19.20 -12.85 23.81
CA PRO A 531 19.50 -14.20 23.39
C PRO A 531 18.25 -15.01 23.70
N ARG A 532 17.39 -15.26 22.69
CA ARG A 532 16.13 -16.01 22.72
C ARG A 532 15.76 -16.36 24.15
N LEU A 533 14.96 -15.53 24.85
CA LEU A 533 14.45 -15.79 26.22
C LEU A 533 14.34 -17.31 26.36
N GLN A 534 15.31 -17.94 27.02
CA GLN A 534 15.56 -19.37 26.87
C GLN A 534 14.30 -20.08 27.32
N ASP A 535 13.50 -20.46 26.36
CA ASP A 535 12.11 -20.81 26.51
C ASP A 535 11.23 -19.72 27.16
N LEU A 536 10.13 -19.34 26.50
CA LEU A 536 8.94 -18.82 27.18
C LEU A 536 8.54 -19.74 28.37
N ARG A 537 8.95 -21.01 28.33
CA ARG A 537 8.89 -21.98 29.43
C ARG A 537 9.63 -21.53 30.70
N LEU A 538 10.55 -20.57 30.71
CA LEU A 538 11.09 -20.02 31.98
C LEU A 538 10.06 -19.15 32.72
N ILE A 539 9.12 -18.53 32.00
CA ILE A 539 7.96 -17.87 32.63
C ILE A 539 6.95 -18.92 33.13
N GLU A 540 6.97 -20.14 32.56
CA GLU A 540 6.10 -21.26 32.94
C GLU A 540 6.73 -22.21 33.98
N LYS A 541 8.06 -22.32 34.04
CA LYS A 541 8.79 -23.29 34.88
C LYS A 541 8.80 -22.93 36.36
N ASN A 542 8.37 -21.72 36.70
CA ASN A 542 8.12 -21.34 38.09
C ASN A 542 6.68 -21.71 38.54
N ASN A 543 5.98 -22.59 37.81
CA ASN A 543 4.69 -23.17 38.19
C ASN A 543 4.80 -24.37 39.16
N GLN A 544 5.55 -24.21 40.25
CA GLN A 544 5.22 -24.94 41.48
C GLN A 544 4.90 -23.94 42.58
#